data_AF-A0A847Z5H1-F1
#
_entry.id   AF-A0A847Z5H1-F1
#
_cell.length_a   1.000
_cell.length_b   1.000
_cell.length_c   1.000
_cell.angle_alpha   90.00
_cell.angle_beta   90.00
_cell.angle_gamma   90.00
#
_symmetry.space_group_name_H-M   'P 1'
#
loop_
_entity.id
_entity.type
_entity.pdbx_description
1 polymer ?
#
loop_
_entity_poly.entity_id
_entity_poly.type
_entity_poly.pdbx_seq_one_letter_code
_entity_poly.pdbx_strand_id
1 'polypeptide(L)'
;IAFKIIKSIKKIQNEQKAISDVDFKPVQNVENNSNSKQIKKEKTKADITGDIIFGKIGRQTQQSLDNIYLKQTGEYITSGGKLFFAEIVDTRLRSYIKLYFNDDVTSAEARINADKSEITDLYDKIKKLKHIIINGKISFDEYRNERYIQCYGLAQMDANEYIDESEQKRVELHCHTQYSERDAVSKIEDLFYKLSKMGHKAVAITDHAGVYAYPDAYALSEKYGIKVLYGTEVYMVDDESLILSADIDENIDSEIIVVDVETTGLCARNDEIIEIAAVKIKDGKIQQEFSSLVRPKMKLPQRITQLTSITQQMLDEADGIGDVIKRFNEFCGDCSILCTHNSSFDSAFIDKALREAGIYERFCYLDLLHLSRRLFTDLKTYKLKSVTKYLNIEIGHAHRALDDTIAAAKVLINILSAAKADGISKINQLKEYKKTDESEKKVPHTHCVILVKNHQGLKDLYRIISSSNLLHFYRRPKVFKSEIRAYKENFIVGSACDSGEIFQSFMDARSDSYIKHLAQFYDYLEIQPVGNSMHLVNDNILSS
;
A
#
# COMPACT_ATOMS: atom_id res chain seq x y z
N ILE A 1 -33.43 26.29 14.70
CA ILE A 1 -32.21 25.59 14.22
C ILE A 1 -31.57 24.77 15.36
N ALA A 2 -31.32 25.34 16.54
CA ALA A 2 -30.83 24.60 17.73
C ALA A 2 -31.66 23.35 18.13
N PHE A 3 -32.99 23.41 18.04
CA PHE A 3 -33.85 22.26 18.37
C PHE A 3 -33.79 21.08 17.37
N LYS A 4 -33.42 21.34 16.11
CA LYS A 4 -33.20 20.28 15.11
C LYS A 4 -31.85 19.60 15.31
N ILE A 5 -30.84 20.36 15.75
CA ILE A 5 -29.50 19.86 16.07
C ILE A 5 -29.54 18.91 17.28
N ILE A 6 -30.28 19.27 18.33
CA ILE A 6 -30.42 18.41 19.53
C ILE A 6 -31.14 17.08 19.22
N LYS A 7 -32.10 17.08 18.30
CA LYS A 7 -32.77 15.84 17.84
C LYS A 7 -31.85 14.95 17.02
N SER A 8 -30.98 15.53 16.18
CA SER A 8 -29.97 14.76 15.42
C SER A 8 -28.87 14.19 16.31
N ILE A 9 -28.42 14.92 17.33
CA ILE A 9 -27.41 14.43 18.29
C ILE A 9 -27.96 13.26 19.12
N LYS A 10 -29.20 13.33 19.60
CA LYS A 10 -29.84 12.21 20.31
C LYS A 10 -30.06 10.98 19.43
N LYS A 11 -30.27 11.16 18.13
CA LYS A 11 -30.40 10.05 17.16
C LYS A 11 -29.04 9.35 16.95
N ILE A 12 -27.97 10.12 16.80
CA ILE A 12 -26.59 9.61 16.65
C ILE A 12 -26.12 8.88 17.93
N GLN A 13 -26.44 9.39 19.11
CA GLN A 13 -26.10 8.74 20.39
C GLN A 13 -26.86 7.42 20.61
N ASN A 14 -28.10 7.31 20.13
CA ASN A 14 -28.86 6.06 20.19
C ASN A 14 -28.37 5.03 19.17
N GLU A 15 -27.89 5.46 18.00
CA GLU A 15 -27.28 4.59 16.98
C GLU A 15 -25.90 4.08 17.42
N GLN A 16 -25.10 4.89 18.13
CA GLN A 16 -23.83 4.43 18.73
C GLN A 16 -24.02 3.40 19.85
N LYS A 17 -25.10 3.51 20.64
CA LYS A 17 -25.45 2.50 21.67
C LYS A 17 -25.90 1.16 21.07
N ALA A 18 -26.44 1.15 19.87
CA ALA A 18 -26.80 -0.08 19.17
C ALA A 18 -25.59 -0.83 18.59
N ILE A 19 -24.46 -0.14 18.40
CA ILE A 19 -23.20 -0.73 17.89
C ILE A 19 -22.37 -1.34 19.03
N SER A 20 -22.52 -0.85 20.27
CA SER A 20 -21.81 -1.40 21.44
C SER A 20 -22.33 -2.75 21.95
N ASP A 21 -23.49 -3.20 21.48
CA ASP A 21 -24.13 -4.46 21.91
C ASP A 21 -23.95 -5.61 20.89
N VAL A 22 -23.08 -5.44 19.89
CA VAL A 22 -22.74 -6.51 18.95
C VAL A 22 -21.65 -7.40 19.57
N ASP A 23 -22.09 -8.50 20.16
CA ASP A 23 -21.23 -9.57 20.69
C ASP A 23 -20.40 -10.19 19.55
N PHE A 24 -19.15 -9.75 19.39
CA PHE A 24 -18.20 -10.38 18.48
C PHE A 24 -17.79 -11.75 19.04
N LYS A 25 -18.44 -12.81 18.57
CA LYS A 25 -17.96 -14.18 18.82
C LYS A 25 -16.67 -14.39 18.01
N PRO A 26 -15.55 -14.76 18.65
CA PRO A 26 -14.33 -15.08 17.93
C PRO A 26 -14.58 -16.27 17.00
N VAL A 27 -14.20 -16.11 15.74
CA VAL A 27 -14.21 -17.20 14.76
C VAL A 27 -13.27 -18.28 15.29
N GLN A 28 -13.81 -19.48 15.53
CA GLN A 28 -13.00 -20.61 15.96
C GLN A 28 -11.94 -20.92 14.91
N ASN A 29 -10.70 -21.04 15.39
CA ASN A 29 -9.53 -21.49 14.63
C ASN A 29 -9.87 -22.71 13.78
N VAL A 30 -9.88 -22.54 12.46
CA VAL A 30 -9.77 -23.67 11.54
C VAL A 30 -8.29 -24.06 11.57
N GLU A 31 -7.98 -25.09 12.35
CA GLU A 31 -6.65 -25.69 12.39
C GLU A 31 -6.17 -26.02 10.98
N ASN A 32 -5.00 -25.48 10.63
CA ASN A 32 -4.22 -25.85 9.45
C ASN A 32 -3.84 -27.33 9.54
N ASN A 33 -4.69 -28.19 8.97
CA ASN A 33 -4.31 -29.57 8.68
C ASN A 33 -3.40 -29.58 7.45
N SER A 34 -2.10 -29.48 7.72
CA SER A 34 -1.03 -29.87 6.81
C SER A 34 -1.15 -31.36 6.48
N ASN A 35 -1.92 -31.67 5.43
CA ASN A 35 -1.89 -32.97 4.78
C ASN A 35 -1.76 -32.74 3.28
N SER A 36 -0.64 -33.21 2.74
CA SER A 36 -0.34 -33.35 1.32
C SER A 36 -1.39 -34.22 0.63
N LYS A 37 -2.56 -33.66 0.37
CA LYS A 37 -3.59 -34.28 -0.46
C LYS A 37 -3.34 -33.87 -1.91
N GLN A 38 -2.95 -34.86 -2.71
CA GLN A 38 -3.04 -34.83 -4.16
C GLN A 38 -4.27 -34.05 -4.61
N ILE A 39 -4.06 -33.01 -5.41
CA ILE A 39 -5.11 -32.25 -6.08
C ILE A 39 -5.93 -33.24 -6.91
N LYS A 40 -7.08 -33.68 -6.38
CA LYS A 40 -8.09 -34.36 -7.18
C LYS A 40 -8.71 -33.30 -8.09
N LYS A 41 -8.29 -33.29 -9.35
CA LYS A 41 -8.93 -32.52 -10.44
C LYS A 41 -10.43 -32.81 -10.42
N GLU A 42 -11.23 -31.83 -10.01
CA GLU A 42 -12.69 -31.90 -10.06
C GLU A 42 -13.15 -32.00 -11.53
N LYS A 43 -14.08 -32.92 -11.76
CA LYS A 43 -14.69 -33.20 -13.06
C LYS A 43 -16.02 -32.45 -13.14
N THR A 44 -16.05 -31.31 -13.82
CA THR A 44 -17.29 -30.56 -14.08
C THR A 44 -17.98 -31.07 -15.37
N LYS A 45 -19.29 -31.29 -15.32
CA LYS A 45 -20.09 -31.54 -16.53
C LYS A 45 -20.09 -30.25 -17.36
N ALA A 46 -19.92 -30.39 -18.68
CA ALA A 46 -19.95 -29.25 -19.60
C ALA A 46 -21.39 -28.71 -19.70
N ASP A 47 -21.66 -27.55 -19.12
CA ASP A 47 -22.91 -26.82 -19.35
C ASP A 47 -22.79 -26.07 -20.68
N ILE A 48 -23.24 -26.74 -21.75
CA ILE A 48 -23.38 -26.13 -23.08
C ILE A 48 -24.61 -25.22 -23.01
N THR A 49 -24.40 -23.92 -23.04
CA THR A 49 -25.46 -22.91 -22.83
C THR A 49 -25.97 -22.28 -24.13
N GLY A 50 -25.32 -22.54 -25.26
CA GLY A 50 -25.70 -22.00 -26.57
C GLY A 50 -25.71 -23.02 -27.69
N ASP A 51 -26.00 -22.52 -28.91
CA ASP A 51 -26.13 -23.36 -30.10
C ASP A 51 -24.81 -24.04 -30.47
N ILE A 52 -24.94 -25.26 -31.01
CA ILE A 52 -23.83 -25.95 -31.66
C ILE A 52 -23.51 -25.20 -32.95
N ILE A 53 -22.31 -24.66 -33.03
CA ILE A 53 -21.85 -23.84 -34.15
C ILE A 53 -21.22 -24.71 -35.25
N PHE A 54 -20.55 -25.80 -34.85
CA PHE A 54 -19.92 -26.74 -35.77
C PHE A 54 -19.99 -28.16 -35.22
N GLY A 55 -20.27 -29.13 -36.11
CA GLY A 55 -20.18 -30.56 -35.80
C GLY A 55 -21.09 -31.03 -34.66
N LYS A 56 -20.56 -31.86 -33.76
CA LYS A 56 -21.30 -32.38 -32.60
C LYS A 56 -20.43 -32.36 -31.36
N ILE A 57 -21.00 -31.93 -30.23
CA ILE A 57 -20.35 -32.08 -28.93
C ILE A 57 -20.94 -33.30 -28.23
N GLY A 58 -20.09 -34.28 -27.93
CA GLY A 58 -20.49 -35.47 -27.17
C GLY A 58 -20.74 -35.15 -25.69
N ARG A 59 -21.39 -36.07 -24.95
CA ARG A 59 -21.58 -35.98 -23.49
C ARG A 59 -20.28 -36.24 -22.69
N GLN A 60 -19.16 -35.69 -23.14
CA GLN A 60 -17.86 -35.85 -22.49
C GLN A 60 -17.65 -34.76 -21.44
N THR A 61 -16.99 -35.11 -20.34
CA THR A 61 -16.60 -34.17 -19.28
C THR A 61 -15.55 -33.20 -19.80
N GLN A 62 -15.74 -31.91 -19.50
CA GLN A 62 -14.75 -30.88 -19.79
C GLN A 62 -13.45 -31.17 -19.04
N GLN A 63 -12.33 -30.97 -19.73
CA GLN A 63 -10.98 -31.14 -19.23
C GLN A 63 -10.25 -29.79 -19.35
N SER A 64 -9.34 -29.50 -18.42
CA SER A 64 -8.40 -28.37 -18.58
C SER A 64 -7.57 -28.53 -19.85
N LEU A 65 -7.25 -27.41 -20.51
CA LEU A 65 -6.46 -27.36 -21.74
C LEU A 65 -5.06 -27.96 -21.56
N ASP A 66 -4.46 -27.88 -20.36
CA ASP A 66 -3.13 -28.46 -20.08
C ASP A 66 -3.05 -29.97 -20.38
N ASN A 67 -4.19 -30.67 -20.36
CA ASN A 67 -4.22 -32.08 -20.72
C ASN A 67 -3.84 -32.35 -22.19
N ILE A 68 -3.80 -31.33 -23.05
CA ILE A 68 -3.25 -31.44 -24.43
C ILE A 68 -1.81 -31.96 -24.41
N TYR A 69 -1.01 -31.58 -23.40
CA TYR A 69 0.38 -32.03 -23.26
C TYR A 69 0.51 -33.44 -22.66
N LEU A 70 -0.51 -33.88 -21.93
CA LEU A 70 -0.54 -35.20 -21.27
C LEU A 70 -1.08 -36.31 -22.19
N LYS A 71 -1.85 -35.94 -23.21
CA LYS A 71 -2.50 -36.87 -24.14
C LYS A 71 -1.58 -37.30 -25.28
N GLN A 72 -1.86 -38.45 -25.89
CA GLN A 72 -1.17 -38.89 -27.11
C GLN A 72 -1.87 -38.36 -28.37
N THR A 73 -1.14 -38.26 -29.48
CA THR A 73 -1.73 -37.95 -30.80
C THR A 73 -2.84 -38.95 -31.13
N GLY A 74 -3.99 -38.44 -31.57
CA GLY A 74 -5.19 -39.23 -31.87
C GLY A 74 -6.19 -39.36 -30.73
N GLU A 75 -5.80 -39.07 -29.48
CA GLU A 75 -6.71 -39.06 -28.34
C GLU A 75 -7.68 -37.87 -28.40
N TYR A 76 -8.89 -38.07 -27.86
CA TYR A 76 -9.88 -37.01 -27.78
C TYR A 76 -9.68 -36.13 -26.54
N ILE A 77 -10.02 -34.85 -26.71
CA ILE A 77 -10.16 -33.87 -25.64
C ILE A 77 -11.47 -33.10 -25.83
N THR A 78 -12.12 -32.77 -24.72
CA THR A 78 -13.20 -31.79 -24.67
C THR A 78 -12.78 -30.69 -23.72
N SER A 79 -12.53 -29.49 -24.22
CA SER A 79 -12.03 -28.36 -23.44
C SER A 79 -12.70 -27.08 -23.88
N GLY A 80 -12.96 -26.19 -22.93
CA GLY A 80 -13.55 -24.89 -23.18
C GLY A 80 -12.71 -23.77 -22.61
N GLY A 81 -12.92 -22.56 -23.12
CA GLY A 81 -12.12 -21.40 -22.76
C GLY A 81 -12.51 -20.15 -23.55
N LYS A 82 -11.85 -19.04 -23.23
CA LYS A 82 -12.02 -17.74 -23.90
C LYS A 82 -11.36 -17.77 -25.27
N LEU A 83 -12.13 -17.54 -26.32
CA LEU A 83 -11.63 -17.35 -27.69
C LEU A 83 -11.00 -15.95 -27.79
N PHE A 84 -9.75 -15.88 -28.22
CA PHE A 84 -9.04 -14.59 -28.36
C PHE A 84 -8.50 -14.33 -29.77
N PHE A 85 -8.47 -15.34 -30.63
CA PHE A 85 -8.10 -15.16 -32.04
C PHE A 85 -8.73 -16.24 -32.92
N ALA A 86 -9.15 -15.87 -34.12
CA ALA A 86 -9.54 -16.81 -35.17
C ALA A 86 -9.14 -16.24 -36.54
N GLU A 87 -8.76 -17.13 -37.47
CA GLU A 87 -8.44 -16.77 -38.86
C GLU A 87 -8.82 -17.90 -39.83
N ILE A 88 -9.07 -17.53 -41.08
CA ILE A 88 -9.20 -18.50 -42.18
C ILE A 88 -7.81 -18.69 -42.80
N VAL A 89 -7.38 -19.94 -42.89
CA VAL A 89 -6.18 -20.32 -43.63
C VAL A 89 -6.60 -21.06 -44.90
N ASP A 90 -6.31 -20.46 -46.05
CA ASP A 90 -6.50 -21.11 -47.34
C ASP A 90 -5.17 -21.65 -47.86
N THR A 91 -5.19 -22.90 -48.34
CA THR A 91 -4.04 -23.57 -48.95
C THR A 91 -4.45 -24.11 -50.31
N ARG A 92 -3.48 -24.52 -51.13
CA ARG A 92 -3.78 -25.11 -52.45
C ARG A 92 -4.71 -26.33 -52.39
N LEU A 93 -4.73 -27.05 -51.25
CA LEU A 93 -5.44 -28.32 -51.10
C LEU A 93 -6.67 -28.25 -50.19
N ARG A 94 -6.71 -27.30 -49.24
CA ARG A 94 -7.77 -27.21 -48.23
C ARG A 94 -7.89 -25.79 -47.68
N SER A 95 -9.07 -25.45 -47.20
CA SER A 95 -9.30 -24.28 -46.37
C SER A 95 -9.71 -24.74 -44.97
N TYR A 96 -9.17 -24.11 -43.94
CA TYR A 96 -9.53 -24.43 -42.56
C TYR A 96 -9.53 -23.17 -41.69
N ILE A 97 -10.33 -23.18 -40.64
CA ILE A 97 -10.35 -22.12 -39.64
C ILE A 97 -9.39 -22.51 -38.54
N LYS A 98 -8.46 -21.62 -38.24
CA LYS A 98 -7.58 -21.70 -37.07
C LYS A 98 -8.16 -20.82 -35.98
N LEU A 99 -8.17 -21.32 -34.76
CA LEU A 99 -8.66 -20.59 -33.59
C LEU A 99 -7.76 -20.82 -32.38
N TYR A 100 -7.58 -19.78 -31.57
CA TYR A 100 -6.83 -19.82 -30.32
C TYR A 100 -7.73 -19.41 -29.15
N PHE A 101 -7.67 -20.22 -28.09
CA PHE A 101 -8.48 -20.05 -26.89
C PHE A 101 -7.68 -20.46 -25.64
N ASN A 102 -8.07 -19.97 -24.47
CA ASN A 102 -7.41 -20.26 -23.19
C ASN A 102 -8.41 -20.55 -22.06
N ASP A 103 -8.01 -21.35 -21.07
CA ASP A 103 -8.77 -21.62 -19.82
C ASP A 103 -8.19 -20.90 -18.60
N ASP A 104 -7.56 -19.73 -18.81
CA ASP A 104 -6.80 -18.98 -17.80
C ASP A 104 -5.56 -19.70 -17.23
N VAL A 105 -5.29 -20.96 -17.62
CA VAL A 105 -4.07 -21.70 -17.27
C VAL A 105 -3.12 -21.76 -18.47
N THR A 106 -3.64 -22.16 -19.63
CA THR A 106 -2.85 -22.23 -20.86
C THR A 106 -3.67 -21.86 -22.09
N SER A 107 -3.00 -21.74 -23.24
CA SER A 107 -3.64 -21.51 -24.54
C SER A 107 -3.49 -22.72 -25.45
N ALA A 108 -4.46 -22.94 -26.33
CA ALA A 108 -4.36 -23.96 -27.36
C ALA A 108 -4.83 -23.47 -28.72
N GLU A 109 -4.27 -24.09 -29.75
CA GLU A 109 -4.74 -23.99 -31.12
C GLU A 109 -5.77 -25.09 -31.40
N ALA A 110 -6.88 -24.73 -32.05
CA ALA A 110 -7.76 -25.69 -32.71
C ALA A 110 -7.91 -25.38 -34.20
N ARG A 111 -8.17 -26.43 -34.99
CA ARG A 111 -8.38 -26.34 -36.44
C ARG A 111 -9.70 -26.97 -36.82
N ILE A 112 -10.50 -26.26 -37.61
CA ILE A 112 -11.76 -26.73 -38.19
C ILE A 112 -11.59 -26.81 -39.71
N ASN A 113 -11.66 -28.01 -40.27
CA ASN A 113 -11.74 -28.15 -41.73
C ASN A 113 -13.18 -27.86 -42.17
N ALA A 114 -13.34 -26.99 -43.15
CA ALA A 114 -14.64 -26.63 -43.72
C ALA A 114 -14.50 -26.46 -45.23
N ASP A 115 -15.57 -26.75 -45.96
CA ASP A 115 -15.60 -26.57 -47.41
C ASP A 115 -15.54 -25.09 -47.79
N LYS A 116 -14.96 -24.79 -48.95
CA LYS A 116 -14.77 -23.41 -49.44
C LYS A 116 -16.07 -22.60 -49.51
N SER A 117 -17.20 -23.27 -49.73
CA SER A 117 -18.52 -22.65 -49.79
C SER A 117 -19.08 -22.25 -48.43
N GLU A 118 -18.61 -22.85 -47.33
CA GLU A 118 -19.20 -22.67 -45.98
C GLU A 118 -18.24 -22.02 -44.98
N ILE A 119 -16.93 -22.00 -45.29
CA ILE A 119 -15.90 -21.57 -44.35
C ILE A 119 -16.04 -20.12 -43.89
N THR A 120 -16.44 -19.22 -44.78
CA THR A 120 -16.62 -17.78 -44.48
C THR A 120 -17.78 -17.58 -43.50
N ASP A 121 -18.92 -18.25 -43.75
CA ASP A 121 -20.10 -18.16 -42.89
C ASP A 121 -19.83 -18.75 -41.50
N LEU A 122 -19.10 -19.87 -41.45
CA LEU A 122 -18.70 -20.48 -40.19
C LEU A 122 -17.75 -19.59 -39.40
N TYR A 123 -16.75 -19.00 -40.07
CA TYR A 123 -15.84 -18.04 -39.45
C TYR A 123 -16.57 -16.82 -38.88
N ASP A 124 -17.54 -16.27 -39.61
CA ASP A 124 -18.33 -15.12 -39.19
C ASP A 124 -19.21 -15.41 -37.96
N LYS A 125 -19.62 -16.66 -37.76
CA LYS A 125 -20.25 -17.13 -36.52
C LYS A 125 -19.23 -17.24 -35.39
N ILE A 126 -18.09 -17.90 -35.63
CA ILE A 126 -17.07 -18.17 -34.62
C ILE A 126 -16.47 -16.87 -34.06
N LYS A 127 -16.13 -15.89 -34.90
CA LYS A 127 -15.47 -14.65 -34.46
C LYS A 127 -16.30 -13.78 -33.52
N LYS A 128 -17.62 -14.03 -33.43
CA LYS A 128 -18.55 -13.35 -32.53
C LYS A 128 -18.63 -14.00 -31.15
N LEU A 129 -18.10 -15.22 -31.01
CA LEU A 129 -18.10 -15.97 -29.74
C LEU A 129 -17.00 -15.43 -28.83
N LYS A 130 -17.30 -15.31 -27.54
CA LYS A 130 -16.31 -14.94 -26.50
C LYS A 130 -15.74 -16.16 -25.80
N HIS A 131 -16.58 -17.15 -25.51
CA HIS A 131 -16.20 -18.40 -24.87
C HIS A 131 -16.75 -19.56 -25.68
N ILE A 132 -15.92 -20.57 -25.86
CA ILE A 132 -16.21 -21.73 -26.69
C ILE A 132 -15.89 -23.01 -25.92
N ILE A 133 -16.60 -24.07 -26.25
CA ILE A 133 -16.23 -25.43 -25.89
C ILE A 133 -16.02 -26.24 -27.16
N ILE A 134 -14.91 -26.97 -27.19
CA ILE A 134 -14.46 -27.75 -28.35
C ILE A 134 -14.36 -29.22 -27.96
N ASN A 135 -14.85 -30.09 -28.84
CA ASN A 135 -14.52 -31.51 -28.86
C ASN A 135 -13.64 -31.80 -30.09
N GLY A 136 -12.50 -32.45 -29.88
CA GLY A 136 -11.56 -32.73 -30.96
C GLY A 136 -10.51 -33.78 -30.62
N LYS A 137 -9.72 -34.17 -31.62
CA LYS A 137 -8.56 -35.04 -31.42
C LYS A 137 -7.27 -34.23 -31.32
N ILE A 138 -6.40 -34.63 -30.42
CA ILE A 138 -5.03 -34.11 -30.39
C ILE A 138 -4.33 -34.53 -31.67
N SER A 139 -3.75 -33.56 -32.36
CA SER A 139 -2.97 -33.73 -33.58
C SER A 139 -1.65 -32.99 -33.43
N PHE A 140 -0.69 -33.34 -34.28
CA PHE A 140 0.65 -32.76 -34.25
C PHE A 140 0.97 -32.10 -35.59
N ASP A 141 1.51 -30.90 -35.55
CA ASP A 141 2.03 -30.19 -36.70
C ASP A 141 3.55 -30.36 -36.73
N GLU A 142 4.06 -31.21 -37.62
CA GLU A 142 5.49 -31.52 -37.70
C GLU A 142 6.33 -30.30 -38.13
N TYR A 143 5.75 -29.38 -38.90
CA TYR A 143 6.47 -28.20 -39.36
C TYR A 143 6.65 -27.18 -38.23
N ARG A 144 5.60 -26.97 -37.42
CA ARG A 144 5.66 -26.07 -36.25
C ARG A 144 6.20 -26.74 -35.00
N ASN A 145 6.30 -28.07 -34.98
CA ASN A 145 6.62 -28.87 -33.81
C ASN A 145 5.64 -28.61 -32.64
N GLU A 146 4.36 -28.43 -32.96
CA GLU A 146 3.31 -28.02 -32.02
C GLU A 146 2.10 -28.95 -32.04
N ARG A 147 1.45 -29.11 -30.87
CA ARG A 147 0.18 -29.83 -30.76
C ARG A 147 -0.98 -28.89 -31.03
N TYR A 148 -2.00 -29.38 -31.71
CA TYR A 148 -3.26 -28.69 -31.91
C TYR A 148 -4.44 -29.63 -31.76
N ILE A 149 -5.62 -29.07 -31.56
CA ILE A 149 -6.87 -29.82 -31.51
C ILE A 149 -7.48 -29.81 -32.92
N GLN A 150 -7.54 -30.96 -33.59
CA GLN A 150 -8.41 -31.12 -34.75
C GLN A 150 -9.85 -31.16 -34.24
N CYS A 151 -10.58 -30.06 -34.44
CA CYS A 151 -11.91 -29.84 -33.92
C CYS A 151 -12.96 -30.58 -34.76
N TYR A 152 -13.86 -31.31 -34.09
CA TYR A 152 -15.01 -32.01 -34.66
C TYR A 152 -16.35 -31.54 -34.06
N GLY A 153 -16.30 -30.69 -33.04
CA GLY A 153 -17.46 -30.08 -32.42
C GLY A 153 -17.09 -28.76 -31.76
N LEU A 154 -17.86 -27.71 -32.02
CA LEU A 154 -17.72 -26.40 -31.38
C LEU A 154 -19.09 -25.85 -31.01
N ALA A 155 -19.23 -25.36 -29.78
CA ALA A 155 -20.43 -24.68 -29.31
C ALA A 155 -20.04 -23.47 -28.46
N GLN A 156 -20.99 -22.56 -28.32
CA GLN A 156 -20.88 -21.49 -27.34
C GLN A 156 -21.02 -22.07 -25.93
N MET A 157 -20.20 -21.57 -25.01
CA MET A 157 -20.36 -21.80 -23.58
C MET A 157 -20.49 -20.47 -22.86
N ASP A 158 -21.16 -20.49 -21.71
CA ASP A 158 -21.11 -19.38 -20.78
C ASP A 158 -19.77 -19.41 -20.06
N ALA A 159 -19.23 -18.23 -19.78
CA ALA A 159 -18.07 -18.15 -18.91
C ALA A 159 -18.50 -18.55 -17.49
N ASN A 160 -17.66 -19.33 -16.79
CA ASN A 160 -17.77 -19.48 -15.34
C ASN A 160 -17.32 -18.17 -14.68
N GLU A 161 -18.14 -17.15 -14.85
CA GLU A 161 -17.90 -15.83 -14.34
C GLU A 161 -18.44 -15.73 -12.91
N TYR A 162 -17.65 -15.17 -12.00
CA TYR A 162 -18.16 -14.79 -10.69
C TYR A 162 -19.34 -13.83 -10.83
N ILE A 163 -20.45 -14.12 -10.16
CA ILE A 163 -21.63 -13.25 -10.07
C ILE A 163 -21.77 -12.84 -8.61
N ASP A 164 -21.99 -11.56 -8.37
CA ASP A 164 -22.39 -11.07 -7.05
C ASP A 164 -23.88 -11.36 -6.87
N GLU A 165 -24.23 -12.28 -5.98
CA GLU A 165 -25.63 -12.65 -5.67
C GLU A 165 -26.24 -11.80 -4.54
N SER A 166 -25.48 -10.89 -3.95
CA SER A 166 -25.91 -10.11 -2.78
C SER A 166 -27.07 -9.18 -3.13
N GLU A 167 -28.07 -9.05 -2.25
CA GLU A 167 -29.16 -8.10 -2.45
C GLU A 167 -28.65 -6.65 -2.48
N GLN A 168 -27.76 -6.31 -1.54
CA GLN A 168 -27.07 -5.03 -1.49
C GLN A 168 -25.71 -5.16 -2.18
N LYS A 169 -25.56 -4.46 -3.30
CA LYS A 169 -24.32 -4.50 -4.08
C LYS A 169 -23.23 -3.67 -3.43
N ARG A 170 -22.02 -4.23 -3.40
CA ARG A 170 -20.79 -3.54 -3.02
C ARG A 170 -20.55 -2.35 -3.97
N VAL A 171 -19.90 -1.31 -3.46
CA VAL A 171 -19.27 -0.26 -4.26
C VAL A 171 -17.77 -0.39 -4.08
N GLU A 172 -17.04 -0.56 -5.19
CA GLU A 172 -15.57 -0.52 -5.17
C GLU A 172 -15.12 0.93 -5.06
N LEU A 173 -14.27 1.23 -4.06
CA LEU A 173 -13.80 2.58 -3.75
C LEU A 173 -12.31 2.77 -4.06
N HIS A 174 -11.60 1.70 -4.39
CA HIS A 174 -10.18 1.72 -4.71
C HIS A 174 -9.94 0.77 -5.89
N CYS A 175 -9.86 1.33 -7.10
CA CYS A 175 -9.74 0.56 -8.33
C CYS A 175 -8.76 1.20 -9.31
N HIS A 176 -7.76 0.42 -9.68
CA HIS A 176 -6.81 0.75 -10.74
C HIS A 176 -7.27 0.19 -12.07
N THR A 177 -7.00 0.94 -13.12
CA THR A 177 -7.21 0.56 -14.51
C THR A 177 -5.86 0.45 -15.21
N GLN A 178 -5.86 0.01 -16.47
CA GLN A 178 -4.68 0.01 -17.34
C GLN A 178 -3.92 1.37 -17.43
N TYR A 179 -4.52 2.47 -16.95
CA TYR A 179 -3.90 3.78 -16.89
C TYR A 179 -2.96 3.97 -15.69
N SER A 180 -2.99 3.09 -14.69
CA SER A 180 -1.93 3.00 -13.67
C SER A 180 -0.69 2.35 -14.29
N GLU A 181 0.23 3.18 -14.76
CA GLU A 181 1.38 2.78 -15.58
C GLU A 181 2.22 1.67 -14.92
N ARG A 182 2.38 0.55 -15.64
CA ARG A 182 3.16 -0.65 -15.22
C ARG A 182 2.70 -1.28 -13.91
N ASP A 183 1.49 -0.97 -13.47
CA ASP A 183 0.96 -1.46 -12.20
C ASP A 183 -0.30 -2.31 -12.41
N ALA A 184 -1.30 -1.78 -13.12
CA ALA A 184 -2.53 -2.50 -13.38
C ALA A 184 -2.70 -2.93 -14.84
N VAL A 185 -3.28 -4.12 -15.03
CA VAL A 185 -3.50 -4.74 -16.35
C VAL A 185 -4.96 -4.77 -16.77
N SER A 186 -5.87 -4.37 -15.87
CA SER A 186 -7.31 -4.43 -16.10
C SER A 186 -7.76 -3.35 -17.07
N LYS A 187 -8.27 -3.77 -18.24
CA LYS A 187 -8.88 -2.85 -19.20
C LYS A 187 -10.13 -2.25 -18.58
N ILE A 188 -10.27 -0.92 -18.66
CA ILE A 188 -11.41 -0.22 -18.06
C ILE A 188 -12.75 -0.69 -18.64
N GLU A 189 -12.83 -1.00 -19.94
CA GLU A 189 -14.07 -1.52 -20.54
C GLU A 189 -14.47 -2.88 -19.96
N ASP A 190 -13.50 -3.79 -19.75
CA ASP A 190 -13.74 -5.11 -19.17
C ASP A 190 -14.23 -4.98 -17.71
N LEU A 191 -13.68 -4.02 -16.96
CA LEU A 191 -14.11 -3.68 -15.60
C LEU A 191 -15.59 -3.26 -15.59
N PHE A 192 -16.00 -2.28 -16.41
CA PHE A 192 -17.38 -1.80 -16.44
C PHE A 192 -18.35 -2.87 -16.94
N TYR A 193 -17.95 -3.67 -17.94
CA TYR A 193 -18.71 -4.83 -18.38
C TYR A 193 -18.96 -5.79 -17.21
N LYS A 194 -17.92 -6.11 -16.43
CA LYS A 194 -18.03 -7.03 -15.29
C LYS A 194 -18.91 -6.47 -14.19
N LEU A 195 -18.74 -5.21 -13.81
CA LEU A 195 -19.56 -4.53 -12.81
C LEU A 195 -21.04 -4.51 -13.21
N SER A 196 -21.33 -4.25 -14.49
CA SER A 196 -22.68 -4.29 -15.04
C SER A 196 -23.31 -5.67 -14.91
N LYS A 197 -22.54 -6.74 -15.20
CA LYS A 197 -22.98 -8.13 -15.02
C LYS A 197 -23.24 -8.49 -13.56
N MET A 198 -22.46 -7.95 -12.63
CA MET A 198 -22.66 -8.13 -11.19
C MET A 198 -23.77 -7.24 -10.61
N GLY A 199 -24.35 -6.34 -11.42
CA GLY A 199 -25.42 -5.43 -11.00
C GLY A 199 -24.95 -4.24 -10.15
N HIS A 200 -23.63 -3.99 -10.08
CA HIS A 200 -23.05 -2.89 -9.32
C HIS A 200 -23.51 -1.55 -9.91
N LYS A 201 -23.71 -0.55 -9.04
CA LYS A 201 -24.29 0.75 -9.41
C LYS A 201 -23.32 1.91 -9.39
N ALA A 202 -22.16 1.72 -8.76
CA ALA A 202 -21.11 2.71 -8.72
C ALA A 202 -19.74 2.05 -8.61
N VAL A 203 -18.70 2.77 -9.05
CA VAL A 203 -17.29 2.39 -8.91
C VAL A 203 -16.44 3.65 -8.81
N ALA A 204 -15.44 3.64 -7.94
CA ALA A 204 -14.39 4.64 -7.95
C ALA A 204 -13.27 4.26 -8.91
N ILE A 205 -12.77 5.23 -9.66
CA ILE A 205 -11.58 5.08 -10.49
C ILE A 205 -10.48 5.87 -9.81
N THR A 206 -9.46 5.18 -9.30
CA THR A 206 -8.43 5.72 -8.41
C THR A 206 -7.03 5.37 -8.90
N ASP A 207 -6.80 5.56 -10.20
CA ASP A 207 -5.49 5.31 -10.80
C ASP A 207 -4.36 6.08 -10.08
N HIS A 208 -3.17 5.49 -10.10
CA HIS A 208 -1.98 6.07 -9.47
C HIS A 208 -1.61 7.41 -10.12
N ALA A 209 -1.48 8.44 -9.28
CA ALA A 209 -0.85 9.72 -9.60
C ALA A 209 -1.44 10.48 -10.81
N GLY A 210 -2.62 10.10 -11.28
CA GLY A 210 -3.19 10.63 -12.51
C GLY A 210 -4.67 10.28 -12.67
N VAL A 211 -5.26 10.89 -13.69
CA VAL A 211 -6.70 10.84 -13.97
C VAL A 211 -6.99 10.53 -15.44
N TYR A 212 -6.05 9.85 -16.10
CA TYR A 212 -6.08 9.58 -17.54
C TYR A 212 -7.27 8.71 -17.96
N ALA A 213 -7.80 7.89 -17.04
CA ALA A 213 -8.96 7.05 -17.26
C ALA A 213 -10.30 7.82 -17.33
N TYR A 214 -10.34 9.10 -16.93
CA TYR A 214 -11.60 9.83 -16.74
C TYR A 214 -12.47 9.95 -18.00
N PRO A 215 -11.92 10.25 -19.20
CA PRO A 215 -12.73 10.32 -20.42
C PRO A 215 -13.42 8.99 -20.75
N ASP A 216 -12.69 7.89 -20.64
CA ASP A 216 -13.23 6.55 -20.88
C ASP A 216 -14.24 6.16 -19.81
N ALA A 217 -13.93 6.43 -18.53
CA ALA A 217 -14.83 6.18 -17.42
C ALA A 217 -16.16 6.94 -17.59
N TYR A 218 -16.13 8.18 -18.07
CA TYR A 218 -17.32 8.97 -18.37
C TYR A 218 -18.17 8.30 -19.48
N ALA A 219 -17.56 7.93 -20.60
CA ALA A 219 -18.28 7.29 -21.70
C ALA A 219 -18.87 5.92 -21.28
N LEU A 220 -18.11 5.13 -20.51
CA LEU A 220 -18.53 3.82 -20.02
C LEU A 220 -19.61 3.92 -18.93
N SER A 221 -19.58 4.97 -18.10
CA SER A 221 -20.63 5.30 -17.14
C SER A 221 -22.00 5.39 -17.83
N GLU A 222 -22.08 6.14 -18.93
CA GLU A 222 -23.32 6.29 -19.70
C GLU A 222 -23.72 4.97 -20.38
N LYS A 223 -22.76 4.27 -20.99
CA LYS A 223 -22.99 2.99 -21.70
C LYS A 223 -23.56 1.91 -20.77
N TYR A 224 -23.05 1.79 -19.55
CA TYR A 224 -23.39 0.70 -18.63
C TYR A 224 -24.33 1.11 -17.50
N GLY A 225 -24.65 2.40 -17.36
CA GLY A 225 -25.51 2.91 -16.29
C GLY A 225 -24.88 2.78 -14.90
N ILE A 226 -23.55 2.95 -14.80
CA ILE A 226 -22.77 2.81 -13.56
C ILE A 226 -22.22 4.18 -13.19
N LYS A 227 -22.55 4.68 -11.99
CA LYS A 227 -22.03 5.97 -11.52
C LYS A 227 -20.53 5.90 -11.22
N VAL A 228 -19.76 6.76 -11.84
CA VAL A 228 -18.33 6.90 -11.52
C VAL A 228 -18.12 7.83 -10.34
N LEU A 229 -17.30 7.38 -9.39
CA LEU A 229 -16.71 8.21 -8.34
C LEU A 229 -15.30 8.57 -8.80
N TYR A 230 -15.15 9.76 -9.34
CA TYR A 230 -13.86 10.22 -9.85
C TYR A 230 -12.89 10.39 -8.68
N GLY A 231 -11.74 9.71 -8.76
CA GLY A 231 -10.69 9.85 -7.77
C GLY A 231 -9.29 9.58 -8.34
N THR A 232 -8.32 9.49 -7.46
CA THR A 232 -6.94 9.08 -7.77
C THR A 232 -6.28 8.63 -6.47
N GLU A 233 -5.37 7.69 -6.57
CA GLU A 233 -4.45 7.38 -5.48
C GLU A 233 -3.18 8.22 -5.65
N VAL A 234 -2.89 9.08 -4.68
CA VAL A 234 -1.75 10.00 -4.71
C VAL A 234 -0.60 9.51 -3.85
N TYR A 235 0.60 9.93 -4.21
CA TYR A 235 1.80 9.78 -3.41
C TYR A 235 1.92 10.94 -2.42
N MET A 236 1.26 10.82 -1.27
CA MET A 236 1.14 11.85 -0.25
C MET A 236 2.43 11.99 0.57
N VAL A 237 2.82 13.22 0.89
CA VAL A 237 3.84 13.56 1.89
C VAL A 237 3.17 14.39 2.98
N ASP A 238 3.31 13.98 4.24
CA ASP A 238 2.89 14.78 5.38
C ASP A 238 3.90 15.90 5.63
N ASP A 239 3.68 17.05 4.99
CA ASP A 239 4.52 18.25 5.09
C ASP A 239 4.23 19.11 6.33
N GLU A 240 3.27 18.71 7.16
CA GLU A 240 2.81 19.45 8.34
C GLU A 240 3.45 18.91 9.63
N SER A 241 3.79 17.62 9.63
CA SER A 241 4.31 16.89 10.81
C SER A 241 5.82 16.57 10.72
N LEU A 242 6.52 17.08 9.69
CA LEU A 242 7.95 16.77 9.46
C LEU A 242 8.89 17.26 10.56
N ILE A 243 8.58 18.40 11.18
CA ILE A 243 9.44 19.04 12.17
C ILE A 243 9.01 18.70 13.60
N LEU A 244 7.70 18.69 13.84
CA LEU A 244 7.13 18.43 15.16
C LEU A 244 5.97 17.44 15.05
N SER A 245 5.96 16.43 15.92
CA SER A 245 4.91 15.41 15.95
C SER A 245 3.59 15.91 16.57
N ALA A 246 3.62 17.00 17.33
CA ALA A 246 2.46 17.64 17.94
C ALA A 246 2.69 19.16 18.05
N ASP A 247 1.63 19.93 18.25
CA ASP A 247 1.76 21.35 18.55
C ASP A 247 2.19 21.58 20.00
N ILE A 248 3.19 22.43 20.20
CA ILE A 248 3.69 22.81 21.51
C ILE A 248 4.09 24.29 21.55
N ASP A 249 3.66 25.02 22.59
CA ASP A 249 3.88 26.47 22.73
C ASP A 249 4.99 26.82 23.74
N GLU A 250 6.08 26.06 23.72
CA GLU A 250 7.25 26.30 24.56
C GLU A 250 8.20 27.33 23.94
N ASN A 251 8.95 28.03 24.78
CA ASN A 251 9.99 28.95 24.32
C ASN A 251 11.13 28.17 23.65
N ILE A 252 11.80 28.77 22.67
CA ILE A 252 12.93 28.15 21.96
C ILE A 252 14.16 27.89 22.86
N ASP A 253 14.18 28.48 24.06
CA ASP A 253 15.24 28.35 25.07
C ASP A 253 14.91 27.27 26.12
N SER A 254 13.69 26.72 26.06
CA SER A 254 13.21 25.70 27.00
C SER A 254 14.05 24.42 26.93
N GLU A 255 13.87 23.56 27.92
CA GLU A 255 14.56 22.28 27.95
C GLU A 255 14.16 21.42 26.75
N ILE A 256 15.15 20.81 26.11
CA ILE A 256 14.97 19.82 25.05
C ILE A 256 15.86 18.63 25.36
N ILE A 257 15.31 17.42 25.30
CA ILE A 257 16.08 16.19 25.43
C ILE A 257 16.45 15.71 24.04
N VAL A 258 17.73 15.70 23.69
CA VAL A 258 18.20 15.05 22.47
C VAL A 258 18.44 13.59 22.76
N VAL A 259 17.96 12.68 21.93
CA VAL A 259 18.02 11.23 22.15
C VAL A 259 18.44 10.52 20.88
N ASP A 260 19.20 9.45 21.07
CA ASP A 260 19.54 8.46 20.05
C ASP A 260 19.38 7.06 20.65
N VAL A 261 18.94 6.10 19.83
CA VAL A 261 18.82 4.70 20.22
C VAL A 261 19.52 3.79 19.22
N GLU A 262 20.23 2.80 19.75
CA GLU A 262 20.71 1.67 18.96
C GLU A 262 19.75 0.50 19.14
N THR A 263 19.51 -0.27 18.07
CA THR A 263 18.49 -1.33 18.07
C THR A 263 18.96 -2.60 17.37
N THR A 264 18.23 -3.71 17.57
CA THR A 264 18.51 -5.00 16.92
C THR A 264 18.14 -5.04 15.43
N GLY A 265 17.47 -4.01 14.91
CA GLY A 265 17.03 -3.96 13.51
C GLY A 265 16.43 -2.61 13.11
N LEU A 266 15.32 -2.62 12.39
CA LEU A 266 14.74 -1.40 11.80
C LEU A 266 13.27 -1.16 12.16
N CYS A 267 12.57 -2.16 12.70
CA CYS A 267 11.15 -2.07 12.94
C CYS A 267 10.84 -2.30 14.43
N ALA A 268 10.33 -1.28 15.12
CA ALA A 268 9.99 -1.35 16.53
C ALA A 268 9.01 -2.49 16.88
N ARG A 269 8.23 -2.98 15.91
CA ARG A 269 7.36 -4.15 16.11
C ARG A 269 8.16 -5.41 16.46
N ASN A 270 9.20 -5.71 15.69
CA ASN A 270 9.94 -6.97 15.75
C ASN A 270 11.32 -6.84 16.41
N ASP A 271 11.86 -5.63 16.48
CA ASP A 271 13.19 -5.32 16.99
C ASP A 271 13.12 -4.64 18.37
N GLU A 272 14.26 -4.57 19.06
CA GLU A 272 14.40 -4.10 20.44
C GLU A 272 15.53 -3.06 20.56
N ILE A 273 15.41 -2.13 21.52
CA ILE A 273 16.47 -1.19 21.88
C ILE A 273 17.60 -1.95 22.59
N ILE A 274 18.85 -1.62 22.25
CA ILE A 274 20.07 -2.18 22.87
C ILE A 274 20.97 -1.12 23.52
N GLU A 275 20.83 0.15 23.14
CA GLU A 275 21.46 1.30 23.82
C GLU A 275 20.49 2.48 23.70
N ILE A 276 20.35 3.26 24.77
CA ILE A 276 19.67 4.54 24.75
C ILE A 276 20.63 5.59 25.31
N ALA A 277 20.77 6.70 24.61
CA ALA A 277 21.51 7.86 25.08
C ALA A 277 20.68 9.11 24.95
N ALA A 278 20.87 10.03 25.91
CA ALA A 278 20.14 11.27 25.96
C ALA A 278 20.99 12.40 26.51
N VAL A 279 20.79 13.60 25.98
CA VAL A 279 21.45 14.82 26.42
C VAL A 279 20.41 15.90 26.65
N LYS A 280 20.45 16.53 27.83
CA LYS A 280 19.58 17.65 28.17
C LYS A 280 20.20 18.96 27.72
N ILE A 281 19.49 19.70 26.88
CA ILE A 281 19.84 21.05 26.46
C ILE A 281 18.92 22.04 27.16
N LYS A 282 19.49 23.13 27.66
CA LYS A 282 18.75 24.30 28.17
C LYS A 282 19.56 25.56 27.90
N ASP A 283 18.91 26.65 27.51
CA ASP A 283 19.56 27.93 27.20
C ASP A 283 20.72 27.77 26.18
N GLY A 284 20.56 26.86 25.21
CA GLY A 284 21.56 26.57 24.18
C GLY A 284 22.83 25.85 24.69
N LYS A 285 22.79 25.24 25.88
CA LYS A 285 23.93 24.52 26.46
C LYS A 285 23.54 23.10 26.86
N ILE A 286 24.46 22.18 26.69
CA ILE A 286 24.37 20.82 27.23
C ILE A 286 24.55 20.89 28.75
N GLN A 287 23.63 20.29 29.50
CA GLN A 287 23.63 20.33 30.97
C GLN A 287 23.82 18.96 31.62
N GLN A 288 23.20 17.92 31.06
CA GLN A 288 23.20 16.58 31.63
C GLN A 288 23.24 15.54 30.53
N GLU A 289 23.83 14.39 30.83
CA GLU A 289 23.97 13.26 29.93
C GLU A 289 23.41 12.01 30.60
N PHE A 290 22.82 11.13 29.79
CA PHE A 290 22.31 9.83 30.18
C PHE A 290 22.72 8.83 29.10
N SER A 291 23.18 7.65 29.51
CA SER A 291 23.44 6.54 28.59
C SER A 291 23.26 5.23 29.34
N SER A 292 22.63 4.26 28.69
CA SER A 292 22.47 2.92 29.23
C SER A 292 22.40 1.91 28.08
N LEU A 293 23.15 0.81 28.23
CA LEU A 293 22.88 -0.41 27.48
C LEU A 293 21.56 -1.03 27.97
N VAL A 294 20.94 -1.81 27.10
CA VAL A 294 19.66 -2.47 27.32
C VAL A 294 19.78 -3.94 26.90
N ARG A 295 19.41 -4.87 27.78
CA ARG A 295 19.38 -6.29 27.45
C ARG A 295 18.15 -6.62 26.59
N PRO A 296 18.32 -7.00 25.30
CA PRO A 296 17.20 -7.45 24.46
C PRO A 296 16.78 -8.87 24.84
N LYS A 297 15.55 -9.25 24.49
CA LYS A 297 15.07 -10.64 24.64
C LYS A 297 15.59 -11.54 23.52
N MET A 298 15.85 -10.98 22.34
CA MET A 298 16.43 -11.70 21.21
C MET A 298 17.96 -11.75 21.24
N LYS A 299 18.55 -12.71 20.51
CA LYS A 299 19.99 -12.71 20.25
C LYS A 299 20.35 -11.56 19.31
N LEU A 300 21.43 -10.87 19.63
CA LEU A 300 21.95 -9.77 18.83
C LEU A 300 22.43 -10.29 17.46
N PRO A 301 21.86 -9.80 16.35
CA PRO A 301 22.34 -10.19 15.03
C PRO A 301 23.77 -9.68 14.78
N GLN A 302 24.64 -10.52 14.18
CA GLN A 302 26.06 -10.18 13.97
C GLN A 302 26.27 -8.87 13.20
N ARG A 303 25.38 -8.56 12.24
CA ARG A 303 25.40 -7.29 11.50
C ARG A 303 25.29 -6.07 12.42
N ILE A 304 24.53 -6.16 13.52
CA ILE A 304 24.33 -5.04 14.44
C ILE A 304 25.58 -4.81 15.28
N THR A 305 26.24 -5.89 15.73
CA THR A 305 27.56 -5.78 16.37
C THR A 305 28.58 -5.13 15.46
N GLN A 306 28.58 -5.44 14.17
CA GLN A 306 29.50 -4.81 13.20
C GLN A 306 29.22 -3.33 13.00
N LEU A 307 27.96 -2.89 13.15
CA LEU A 307 27.55 -1.51 12.98
C LEU A 307 27.82 -0.67 14.24
N THR A 308 27.45 -1.19 15.41
CA THR A 308 27.41 -0.45 16.69
C THR A 308 28.62 -0.71 17.59
N SER A 309 29.43 -1.73 17.26
CA SER A 309 30.46 -2.29 18.15
C SER A 309 29.92 -2.85 19.48
N ILE A 310 28.60 -2.91 19.69
CA ILE A 310 27.98 -3.50 20.86
C ILE A 310 28.00 -5.03 20.71
N THR A 311 28.53 -5.70 21.72
CA THR A 311 28.62 -7.18 21.74
C THR A 311 27.51 -7.79 22.60
N GLN A 312 27.14 -9.03 22.31
CA GLN A 312 26.15 -9.76 23.11
C GLN A 312 26.56 -9.81 24.60
N GLN A 313 27.84 -10.00 24.89
CA GLN A 313 28.35 -10.06 26.27
C GLN A 313 28.08 -8.76 27.05
N MET A 314 28.23 -7.59 26.40
CA MET A 314 27.91 -6.30 27.02
C MET A 314 26.41 -6.18 27.35
N LEU A 315 25.55 -6.76 26.51
CA LEU A 315 24.10 -6.71 26.68
C LEU A 315 23.59 -7.72 27.72
N ASP A 316 24.25 -8.86 27.87
CA ASP A 316 23.87 -9.89 28.84
C ASP A 316 23.94 -9.37 30.29
N GLU A 317 24.91 -8.48 30.55
CA GLU A 317 25.14 -7.80 31.84
C GLU A 317 24.24 -6.57 32.06
N ALA A 318 23.54 -6.09 31.03
CA ALA A 318 22.73 -4.89 31.09
C ALA A 318 21.34 -5.12 31.73
N ASP A 319 20.73 -4.02 32.19
CA ASP A 319 19.36 -4.01 32.68
C ASP A 319 18.35 -4.20 31.53
N GLY A 320 17.16 -4.71 31.85
CA GLY A 320 16.08 -4.83 30.87
C GLY A 320 15.47 -3.48 30.50
N ILE A 321 14.85 -3.40 29.32
CA ILE A 321 14.27 -2.14 28.80
C ILE A 321 13.29 -1.48 29.78
N GLY A 322 12.51 -2.26 30.54
CA GLY A 322 11.54 -1.73 31.49
C GLY A 322 12.14 -0.91 32.64
N ASP A 323 13.36 -1.24 33.09
CA ASP A 323 14.05 -0.48 34.15
C ASP A 323 14.79 0.72 33.55
N VAL A 324 15.45 0.51 32.40
CA VAL A 324 16.19 1.56 31.70
C VAL A 324 15.25 2.68 31.26
N ILE A 325 14.07 2.37 30.71
CA ILE A 325 13.12 3.39 30.23
C ILE A 325 12.52 4.22 31.37
N LYS A 326 12.38 3.64 32.58
CA LYS A 326 11.95 4.38 33.77
C LYS A 326 13.02 5.38 34.22
N ARG A 327 14.28 4.95 34.30
CA ARG A 327 15.41 5.85 34.58
C ARG A 327 15.55 6.96 33.54
N PHE A 328 15.35 6.62 32.26
CA PHE A 328 15.32 7.60 31.18
C PHE A 328 14.18 8.62 31.37
N ASN A 329 12.96 8.16 31.67
CA ASN A 329 11.84 9.06 31.93
C ASN A 329 12.06 9.96 33.17
N GLU A 330 12.68 9.43 34.22
CA GLU A 330 13.11 10.20 35.40
C GLU A 330 14.15 11.26 35.02
N PHE A 331 15.13 10.93 34.18
CA PHE A 331 16.11 11.88 33.65
C PHE A 331 15.45 13.02 32.86
N CYS A 332 14.41 12.71 32.07
CA CYS A 332 13.64 13.71 31.32
C CYS A 332 12.88 14.69 32.23
N GLY A 333 12.52 14.28 33.46
CA GLY A 333 11.80 15.13 34.41
C GLY A 333 10.45 15.60 33.84
N ASP A 334 10.19 16.91 33.85
CA ASP A 334 8.98 17.52 33.30
C ASP A 334 9.10 17.88 31.81
N CYS A 335 10.30 17.79 31.22
CA CYS A 335 10.53 18.17 29.83
C CYS A 335 9.73 17.27 28.88
N SER A 336 8.91 17.84 28.01
CA SER A 336 8.06 17.10 27.05
C SER A 336 8.57 17.16 25.61
N ILE A 337 9.72 17.80 25.35
CA ILE A 337 10.28 17.92 24.00
C ILE A 337 11.47 16.97 23.86
N LEU A 338 11.35 16.05 22.91
CA LEU A 338 12.37 15.06 22.61
C LEU A 338 12.83 15.23 21.16
N CYS A 339 14.10 15.55 20.96
CA CYS A 339 14.68 15.74 19.63
C CYS A 339 15.49 14.50 19.24
N THR A 340 15.28 13.99 18.03
CA THR A 340 16.11 12.91 17.48
C THR A 340 16.58 13.25 16.08
N HIS A 341 17.61 12.56 15.59
CA HIS A 341 18.08 12.80 14.23
C HIS A 341 17.04 12.38 13.20
N ASN A 342 16.29 11.29 13.43
CA ASN A 342 15.22 10.87 12.53
C ASN A 342 14.03 10.40 13.37
N SER A 343 13.14 11.34 13.68
CA SER A 343 12.03 11.09 14.62
C SER A 343 11.14 9.95 14.17
N SER A 344 10.95 9.72 12.86
CA SER A 344 10.16 8.59 12.36
C SER A 344 10.71 7.21 12.76
N PHE A 345 11.99 7.09 13.10
CA PHE A 345 12.60 5.84 13.56
C PHE A 345 12.61 5.74 15.08
N ASP A 346 13.30 6.66 15.77
CA ASP A 346 13.58 6.57 17.20
C ASP A 346 12.30 6.59 18.05
N SER A 347 11.34 7.45 17.67
CA SER A 347 10.10 7.59 18.44
C SER A 347 9.27 6.32 18.46
N ALA A 348 9.31 5.48 17.40
CA ALA A 348 8.59 4.21 17.38
C ALA A 348 9.09 3.26 18.48
N PHE A 349 10.40 3.18 18.66
CA PHE A 349 11.03 2.35 19.69
C PHE A 349 10.82 2.92 21.10
N ILE A 350 10.99 4.24 21.27
CA ILE A 350 10.82 4.92 22.56
C ILE A 350 9.37 4.84 23.03
N ASP A 351 8.40 5.15 22.16
CA ASP A 351 6.97 5.07 22.50
C ASP A 351 6.55 3.64 22.85
N LYS A 352 7.06 2.63 22.13
CA LYS A 352 6.82 1.23 22.46
C LYS A 352 7.33 0.91 23.86
N ALA A 353 8.58 1.26 24.17
CA ALA A 353 9.19 0.99 25.48
C ALA A 353 8.46 1.70 26.62
N LEU A 354 8.08 2.97 26.43
CA LEU A 354 7.30 3.74 27.42
C LEU A 354 5.93 3.10 27.65
N ARG A 355 5.24 2.71 26.58
CA ARG A 355 3.92 2.05 26.64
C ARG A 355 4.00 0.73 27.39
N GLU A 356 5.02 -0.09 27.14
CA GLU A 356 5.25 -1.35 27.86
C GLU A 356 5.54 -1.11 29.35
N ALA A 357 6.08 0.06 29.71
CA ALA A 357 6.27 0.51 31.09
C ALA A 357 5.05 1.22 31.70
N GLY A 358 3.93 1.33 30.97
CA GLY A 358 2.70 1.99 31.42
C GLY A 358 2.72 3.52 31.34
N ILE A 359 3.63 4.10 30.56
CA ILE A 359 3.76 5.54 30.33
C ILE A 359 3.25 5.84 28.91
N TYR A 360 2.30 6.77 28.78
CA TYR A 360 1.63 7.07 27.51
C TYR A 360 1.74 8.56 27.19
N GLU A 361 1.80 8.90 25.90
CA GLU A 361 1.71 10.29 25.39
C GLU A 361 2.71 11.27 26.05
N ARG A 362 3.95 10.82 26.25
CA ARG A 362 4.94 11.55 27.06
C ARG A 362 5.62 12.71 26.33
N PHE A 363 5.89 12.57 25.04
CA PHE A 363 6.78 13.46 24.31
C PHE A 363 6.17 14.02 23.02
N CYS A 364 6.48 15.28 22.74
CA CYS A 364 6.44 15.87 21.41
C CYS A 364 7.83 15.68 20.78
N TYR A 365 7.89 15.06 19.61
CA TYR A 365 9.12 14.78 18.90
C TYR A 365 9.51 15.94 17.98
N LEU A 366 10.78 16.36 18.05
CA LEU A 366 11.40 17.35 17.18
C LEU A 366 12.39 16.65 16.24
N ASP A 367 12.21 16.82 14.93
CA ASP A 367 13.04 16.14 13.94
C ASP A 367 14.20 17.00 13.44
N LEU A 368 15.42 16.60 13.81
CA LEU A 368 16.63 17.31 13.45
C LEU A 368 17.04 17.12 12.00
N LEU A 369 16.72 15.97 11.36
CA LEU A 369 17.02 15.72 9.95
C LEU A 369 16.24 16.68 9.06
N HIS A 370 14.95 16.86 9.31
CA HIS A 370 14.12 17.77 8.52
C HIS A 370 14.50 19.24 8.75
N LEU A 371 14.84 19.63 9.98
CA LEU A 371 15.43 20.95 10.25
C LEU A 371 16.75 21.16 9.50
N SER A 372 17.62 20.15 9.52
CA SER A 372 18.91 20.19 8.82
C SER A 372 18.74 20.32 7.31
N ARG A 373 17.73 19.65 6.72
CA ARG A 373 17.38 19.77 5.29
C ARG A 373 16.98 21.18 4.89
N ARG A 374 16.28 21.89 5.78
CA ARG A 374 15.83 23.26 5.53
C ARG A 374 16.94 24.28 5.68
N LEU A 375 17.83 24.09 6.66
CA LEU A 375 18.90 25.06 6.92
C LEU A 375 20.16 24.84 6.06
N PHE A 376 20.52 23.60 5.75
CA PHE A 376 21.76 23.24 5.06
C PHE A 376 21.51 22.70 3.65
N THR A 377 20.84 23.49 2.81
CA THR A 377 20.31 23.08 1.50
C THR A 377 21.35 22.54 0.52
N ASP A 378 22.63 22.91 0.68
CA ASP A 378 23.74 22.52 -0.20
C ASP A 378 24.28 21.11 0.07
N LEU A 379 23.82 20.44 1.13
CA LEU A 379 24.27 19.09 1.47
C LEU A 379 23.66 18.03 0.53
N LYS A 380 24.54 17.15 0.04
CA LYS A 380 24.14 15.96 -0.76
C LYS A 380 23.47 14.89 0.09
N THR A 381 23.89 14.76 1.35
CA THR A 381 23.37 13.78 2.31
C THR A 381 23.21 14.43 3.67
N TYR A 382 22.16 14.03 4.39
CA TYR A 382 21.82 14.58 5.71
C TYR A 382 21.94 13.52 6.81
N LYS A 383 22.81 12.52 6.61
CA LYS A 383 23.25 11.66 7.71
C LYS A 383 23.90 12.55 8.77
N LEU A 384 23.77 12.22 10.06
CA LEU A 384 24.33 13.01 11.15
C LEU A 384 25.80 13.37 10.90
N LYS A 385 26.62 12.37 10.54
CA LYS A 385 28.03 12.53 10.15
C LYS A 385 28.29 13.55 9.04
N SER A 386 27.38 13.70 8.08
CA SER A 386 27.50 14.67 7.00
C SER A 386 27.26 16.10 7.51
N VAL A 387 26.24 16.27 8.35
CA VAL A 387 25.87 17.57 8.92
C VAL A 387 26.93 18.05 9.92
N THR A 388 27.42 17.17 10.79
CA THR A 388 28.48 17.49 11.76
C THR A 388 29.78 17.87 11.06
N LYS A 389 30.17 17.14 10.01
CA LYS A 389 31.33 17.49 9.18
C LYS A 389 31.19 18.89 8.55
N TYR A 390 29.99 19.24 8.08
CA TYR A 390 29.73 20.56 7.51
C TYR A 390 29.87 21.68 8.55
N LEU A 391 29.42 21.43 9.79
CA LEU A 391 29.51 22.36 10.90
C LEU A 391 30.86 22.34 11.65
N ASN A 392 31.83 21.55 11.18
CA ASN A 392 33.10 21.29 11.88
C ASN A 392 32.92 20.81 13.33
N ILE A 393 31.88 20.01 13.57
CA ILE A 393 31.63 19.35 14.86
C ILE A 393 32.36 18.01 14.86
N GLU A 394 33.29 17.82 15.79
CA GLU A 394 33.94 16.53 16.01
C GLU A 394 32.94 15.51 16.57
N ILE A 395 32.89 14.34 15.92
CA ILE A 395 32.21 13.15 16.44
C ILE A 395 33.29 12.29 17.09
N GLY A 396 33.00 11.75 18.28
CA GLY A 396 33.83 10.74 18.94
C GLY A 396 33.79 9.41 18.18
N HIS A 397 33.43 8.33 18.87
CA HIS A 397 33.25 7.02 18.28
C HIS A 397 31.88 6.95 17.59
N ALA A 398 31.85 7.07 16.26
CA ALA A 398 30.63 6.92 15.48
C ALA A 398 29.94 5.57 15.78
N HIS A 399 28.61 5.57 15.88
CA HIS A 399 27.78 4.41 16.28
C HIS A 399 27.93 4.01 17.75
N ARG A 400 28.22 5.00 18.60
CA ARG A 400 27.95 4.94 20.03
C ARG A 400 26.87 5.97 20.32
N ALA A 401 25.77 5.53 20.92
CA ALA A 401 24.58 6.36 21.06
C ALA A 401 24.88 7.70 21.75
N LEU A 402 25.76 7.74 22.75
CA LEU A 402 26.09 8.97 23.48
C LEU A 402 26.87 9.98 22.63
N ASP A 403 27.87 9.53 21.88
CA ASP A 403 28.67 10.41 21.03
C ASP A 403 27.82 11.01 19.91
N ASP A 404 26.95 10.19 19.31
CA ASP A 404 26.01 10.62 18.29
C ASP A 404 24.95 11.57 18.87
N THR A 405 24.45 11.32 20.09
CA THR A 405 23.53 12.23 20.79
C THR A 405 24.16 13.58 21.09
N ILE A 406 25.41 13.63 21.57
CA ILE A 406 26.14 14.89 21.83
C ILE A 406 26.36 15.65 20.52
N ALA A 407 26.71 14.96 19.43
CA ALA A 407 26.87 15.57 18.12
C ALA A 407 25.54 16.15 17.61
N ALA A 408 24.45 15.39 17.70
CA ALA A 408 23.10 15.85 17.37
C ALA A 408 22.68 17.07 18.21
N ALA A 409 23.00 17.07 19.51
CA ALA A 409 22.75 18.20 20.40
C ALA A 409 23.47 19.48 19.94
N LYS A 410 24.75 19.37 19.55
CA LYS A 410 25.50 20.51 19.01
C LYS A 410 24.92 21.01 17.68
N VAL A 411 24.46 20.12 16.80
CA VAL A 411 23.78 20.49 15.55
C VAL A 411 22.48 21.24 15.87
N LEU A 412 21.66 20.72 16.79
CA LEU A 412 20.42 21.37 17.22
C LEU A 412 20.69 22.76 17.80
N ILE A 413 21.68 22.92 18.69
CA ILE A 413 22.06 24.23 19.26
C ILE A 413 22.40 25.24 18.15
N ASN A 414 23.14 24.83 17.11
CA ASN A 414 23.44 25.70 15.96
C ASN A 414 22.16 26.13 15.22
N ILE A 415 21.25 25.19 14.97
CA ILE A 415 19.97 25.48 14.31
C ILE A 415 19.11 26.42 15.16
N LEU A 416 18.97 26.15 16.46
CA LEU A 416 18.19 26.99 17.38
C LEU A 416 18.80 28.40 17.47
N SER A 417 20.13 28.51 17.49
CA SER A 417 20.81 29.81 17.49
C SER A 417 20.53 30.60 16.20
N ALA A 418 20.53 29.95 15.04
CA ALA A 418 20.20 30.58 13.76
C ALA A 418 18.72 31.01 13.71
N ALA A 419 17.81 30.14 14.17
CA ALA A 419 16.39 30.45 14.26
C ALA A 419 16.12 31.65 15.18
N LYS A 420 16.77 31.71 16.35
CA LYS A 420 16.68 32.87 17.25
C LYS A 420 17.18 34.16 16.60
N ALA A 421 18.30 34.10 15.88
CA ALA A 421 18.83 35.26 15.15
C ALA A 421 17.87 35.76 14.07
N ASP A 422 17.07 34.85 13.49
CA ASP A 422 16.00 35.15 12.54
C ASP A 422 14.66 35.55 13.21
N GLY A 423 14.62 35.75 14.53
CA GLY A 423 13.46 36.22 15.28
C GLY A 423 12.48 35.13 15.74
N ILE A 424 12.84 33.86 15.63
CA ILE A 424 12.06 32.75 16.17
C ILE A 424 12.21 32.71 17.70
N SER A 425 11.09 32.68 18.42
CA SER A 425 11.05 32.70 19.89
C SER A 425 10.34 31.48 20.50
N LYS A 426 9.58 30.75 19.69
CA LYS A 426 8.79 29.59 20.10
C LYS A 426 9.16 28.34 19.31
N ILE A 427 8.98 27.17 19.91
CA ILE A 427 9.29 25.87 19.28
C ILE A 427 8.33 25.57 18.10
N ASN A 428 7.03 25.83 18.23
CA ASN A 428 6.06 25.65 17.14
C ASN A 428 6.41 26.41 15.85
N GLN A 429 7.05 27.58 15.96
CA GLN A 429 7.46 28.39 14.81
C GLN A 429 8.53 27.69 13.94
N LEU A 430 9.23 26.68 14.47
CA LEU A 430 10.17 25.87 13.70
C LEU A 430 9.48 25.08 12.57
N LYS A 431 8.16 24.82 12.67
CA LYS A 431 7.38 24.16 11.60
C LYS A 431 7.42 24.91 10.27
N GLU A 432 7.53 26.24 10.31
CA GLU A 432 7.57 27.11 9.13
C GLU A 432 8.97 27.67 8.86
N TYR A 433 9.91 27.50 9.79
CA TYR A 433 11.25 28.05 9.66
C TYR A 433 11.99 27.47 8.46
N LYS A 434 12.35 28.34 7.51
CA LYS A 434 13.02 28.02 6.23
C LYS A 434 12.32 26.90 5.43
N LYS A 435 10.99 26.76 5.57
CA LYS A 435 10.19 25.76 4.83
C LYS A 435 10.30 26.02 3.32
N THR A 436 10.58 24.96 2.56
CA THR A 436 10.64 24.99 1.08
C THR A 436 10.20 23.66 0.50
N ASP A 437 9.49 23.71 -0.63
CA ASP A 437 9.02 22.53 -1.36
C ASP A 437 10.17 21.59 -1.77
N GLU A 438 11.35 22.14 -2.08
CA GLU A 438 12.55 21.39 -2.48
C GLU A 438 13.04 20.42 -1.39
N SER A 439 12.89 20.79 -0.13
CA SER A 439 13.28 19.94 1.00
C SER A 439 12.24 18.85 1.28
N GLU A 440 10.96 19.16 1.08
CA GLU A 440 9.83 18.31 1.47
C GLU A 440 9.47 17.28 0.40
N LYS A 441 9.64 17.58 -0.88
CA LYS A 441 9.42 16.59 -1.95
C LYS A 441 10.38 15.40 -1.91
N LYS A 442 11.50 15.53 -1.21
CA LYS A 442 12.51 14.47 -1.02
C LYS A 442 12.12 13.46 0.07
N VAL A 443 11.08 13.75 0.82
CA VAL A 443 10.60 12.89 1.91
C VAL A 443 9.93 11.64 1.32
N PRO A 444 10.05 10.47 1.99
CA PRO A 444 9.23 9.32 1.66
C PRO A 444 7.74 9.68 1.65
N HIS A 445 6.98 8.92 0.89
CA HIS A 445 5.56 9.17 0.68
C HIS A 445 4.77 7.97 1.14
N THR A 446 3.51 8.20 1.43
CA THR A 446 2.50 7.19 1.67
C THR A 446 1.43 7.30 0.60
N HIS A 447 0.64 6.26 0.45
CA HIS A 447 -0.51 6.30 -0.45
C HIS A 447 -1.71 6.96 0.24
N CYS A 448 -2.52 7.64 -0.56
CA CYS A 448 -3.75 8.27 -0.11
C CYS A 448 -4.76 8.29 -1.26
N VAL A 449 -6.00 7.87 -1.01
CA VAL A 449 -7.06 7.96 -2.03
C VAL A 449 -7.79 9.28 -1.88
N ILE A 450 -7.99 9.99 -2.99
CA ILE A 450 -8.82 11.20 -3.05
C ILE A 450 -9.99 10.92 -3.99
N LEU A 451 -11.23 11.03 -3.49
CA LEU A 451 -12.44 11.01 -4.30
C LEU A 451 -13.06 12.41 -4.33
N VAL A 452 -13.51 12.88 -5.50
CA VAL A 452 -14.13 14.21 -5.62
C VAL A 452 -15.62 14.19 -5.27
N LYS A 453 -16.04 15.14 -4.43
CA LYS A 453 -17.45 15.29 -3.99
C LYS A 453 -18.31 15.97 -5.05
N ASN A 454 -17.72 16.89 -5.82
CA ASN A 454 -18.45 17.82 -6.67
C ASN A 454 -17.57 18.33 -7.83
N HIS A 455 -18.15 19.15 -8.72
CA HIS A 455 -17.44 19.70 -9.88
C HIS A 455 -16.29 20.65 -9.50
N GLN A 456 -16.39 21.35 -8.36
CA GLN A 456 -15.27 22.17 -7.87
C GLN A 456 -14.11 21.29 -7.44
N GLY A 457 -14.39 20.18 -6.73
CA GLY A 457 -13.39 19.16 -6.39
C GLY A 457 -12.69 18.58 -7.61
N LEU A 458 -13.37 18.38 -8.72
CA LEU A 458 -12.71 17.94 -9.95
C LEU A 458 -11.64 18.94 -10.42
N LYS A 459 -11.93 20.25 -10.37
CA LYS A 459 -10.96 21.30 -10.72
C LYS A 459 -9.82 21.38 -9.72
N ASP A 460 -10.12 21.26 -8.43
CA ASP A 460 -9.11 21.29 -7.37
C ASP A 460 -8.17 20.08 -7.48
N LEU A 461 -8.71 18.90 -7.81
CA LEU A 461 -7.90 17.71 -8.05
C LEU A 461 -6.98 17.89 -9.26
N TYR A 462 -7.45 18.49 -10.35
CA TYR A 462 -6.58 18.80 -11.50
C TYR A 462 -5.45 19.77 -11.13
N ARG A 463 -5.68 20.73 -10.24
CA ARG A 463 -4.61 21.60 -9.72
C ARG A 463 -3.59 20.82 -8.91
N ILE A 464 -4.05 19.95 -8.01
CA ILE A 464 -3.15 19.08 -7.21
C ILE A 464 -2.29 18.20 -8.12
N ILE A 465 -2.89 17.54 -9.12
CA ILE A 465 -2.15 16.69 -10.06
C ILE A 465 -1.16 17.51 -10.91
N SER A 466 -1.53 18.74 -11.28
CA SER A 466 -0.62 19.63 -12.01
C SER A 466 0.56 20.06 -11.12
N SER A 467 0.28 20.45 -9.87
CA SER A 467 1.29 20.81 -8.86
C SER A 467 2.26 19.66 -8.60
N SER A 468 1.72 18.45 -8.42
CA SER A 468 2.52 17.25 -8.14
C SER A 468 3.48 16.87 -9.26
N ASN A 469 3.08 17.10 -10.52
CA ASN A 469 3.90 16.79 -11.69
C ASN A 469 4.89 17.91 -12.05
N LEU A 470 4.58 19.18 -11.72
CA LEU A 470 5.40 20.33 -12.14
C LEU A 470 6.31 20.87 -11.04
N LEU A 471 5.80 20.97 -9.80
CA LEU A 471 6.47 21.64 -8.69
C LEU A 471 7.08 20.61 -7.73
N HIS A 472 6.28 19.59 -7.37
CA HIS A 472 6.62 18.64 -6.31
C HIS A 472 7.18 17.32 -6.82
N PHE A 473 7.47 17.22 -8.12
CA PHE A 473 7.96 15.99 -8.70
C PHE A 473 9.35 15.63 -8.14
N TYR A 474 9.45 14.46 -7.53
CA TYR A 474 10.71 13.88 -7.09
C TYR A 474 10.66 12.36 -7.19
N ARG A 475 11.15 11.83 -8.32
CA ARG A 475 11.04 10.42 -8.76
C ARG A 475 9.60 9.94 -9.00
N ARG A 476 8.63 10.50 -8.27
CA ARG A 476 7.17 10.35 -8.38
C ARG A 476 6.52 11.72 -8.18
N PRO A 477 5.32 11.96 -8.71
CA PRO A 477 4.59 13.20 -8.49
C PRO A 477 4.02 13.24 -7.07
N LYS A 478 4.60 14.05 -6.19
CA LYS A 478 4.23 14.11 -4.77
C LYS A 478 3.08 15.09 -4.55
N VAL A 479 2.19 14.76 -3.62
CA VAL A 479 1.12 15.65 -3.16
C VAL A 479 1.35 15.95 -1.68
N PHE A 480 1.36 17.23 -1.30
CA PHE A 480 1.50 17.60 0.10
C PHE A 480 0.16 17.47 0.83
N LYS A 481 0.19 16.98 2.08
CA LYS A 481 -1.00 16.80 2.92
C LYS A 481 -1.71 18.13 3.17
N SER A 482 -0.95 19.22 3.29
CA SER A 482 -1.46 20.58 3.39
C SER A 482 -2.25 21.01 2.14
N GLU A 483 -1.83 20.63 0.93
CA GLU A 483 -2.57 20.90 -0.32
C GLU A 483 -3.92 20.16 -0.34
N ILE A 484 -3.95 18.89 0.09
CA ILE A 484 -5.20 18.13 0.20
C ILE A 484 -6.13 18.79 1.24
N ARG A 485 -5.56 19.22 2.38
CA ARG A 485 -6.30 19.89 3.45
C ARG A 485 -6.92 21.21 2.99
N ALA A 486 -6.20 21.98 2.17
CA ALA A 486 -6.68 23.25 1.63
C ALA A 486 -7.98 23.10 0.81
N TYR A 487 -8.21 21.94 0.19
CA TYR A 487 -9.42 21.65 -0.60
C TYR A 487 -10.31 20.55 0.02
N LYS A 488 -10.13 20.26 1.32
CA LYS A 488 -10.75 19.11 2.02
C LYS A 488 -12.28 19.09 1.91
N GLU A 489 -12.91 20.25 1.87
CA GLU A 489 -14.36 20.39 1.69
C GLU A 489 -14.89 19.76 0.40
N ASN A 490 -14.06 19.69 -0.65
CA ASN A 490 -14.40 19.16 -1.96
C ASN A 490 -13.98 17.69 -2.18
N PHE A 491 -13.28 17.08 -1.21
CA PHE A 491 -12.75 15.72 -1.29
C PHE A 491 -13.29 14.79 -0.22
N ILE A 492 -13.40 13.50 -0.53
CA ILE A 492 -13.49 12.40 0.43
C ILE A 492 -12.13 11.69 0.36
N VAL A 493 -11.42 11.61 1.48
CA VAL A 493 -10.04 11.12 1.55
C VAL A 493 -9.98 9.79 2.27
N GLY A 494 -9.42 8.78 1.61
CA GLY A 494 -9.24 7.42 2.10
C GLY A 494 -7.80 7.13 2.50
N SER A 495 -7.62 6.25 3.49
CA SER A 495 -6.30 5.88 4.00
C SER A 495 -5.48 4.97 3.07
N ALA A 496 -6.03 4.56 1.92
CA ALA A 496 -5.40 3.73 0.91
C ALA A 496 -4.99 2.32 1.38
N CYS A 497 -3.99 1.74 0.72
CA CYS A 497 -3.58 0.35 0.89
C CYS A 497 -2.58 0.15 2.05
N ASP A 498 -1.86 -0.97 2.01
CA ASP A 498 -0.73 -1.26 2.89
C ASP A 498 0.36 -0.18 2.89
N SER A 499 0.55 0.53 1.78
CA SER A 499 1.46 1.68 1.65
C SER A 499 0.87 3.00 2.19
N GLY A 500 -0.35 2.95 2.75
CA GLY A 500 -1.03 4.09 3.37
C GLY A 500 -0.47 4.46 4.74
N GLU A 501 -0.62 5.73 5.12
CA GLU A 501 -0.05 6.30 6.36
C GLU A 501 -0.51 5.57 7.63
N ILE A 502 -1.80 5.22 7.69
CA ILE A 502 -2.40 4.52 8.83
C ILE A 502 -1.87 3.09 8.95
N PHE A 503 -1.82 2.35 7.83
CA PHE A 503 -1.34 0.98 7.82
C PHE A 503 0.14 0.91 8.18
N GLN A 504 0.97 1.77 7.58
CA GLN A 504 2.41 1.84 7.90
C GLN A 504 2.63 2.22 9.36
N SER A 505 1.88 3.19 9.91
CA SER A 505 1.97 3.54 11.33
C SER A 505 1.60 2.37 12.24
N PHE A 506 0.60 1.56 11.85
CA PHE A 506 0.31 0.34 12.57
C PHE A 506 1.50 -0.62 12.51
N MET A 507 2.03 -0.89 11.30
CA MET A 507 3.19 -1.76 11.08
C MET A 507 4.42 -1.37 11.91
N ASP A 508 4.68 -0.08 12.05
CA ASP A 508 5.78 0.47 12.86
C ASP A 508 5.51 0.45 14.37
N ALA A 509 4.41 -0.18 14.80
CA ALA A 509 3.98 -0.30 16.20
C ALA A 509 3.82 1.07 16.90
N ARG A 510 3.37 2.09 16.15
CA ARG A 510 3.05 3.41 16.70
C ARG A 510 1.97 3.34 17.78
N SER A 511 1.86 4.41 18.57
CA SER A 511 0.84 4.49 19.61
C SER A 511 -0.57 4.63 19.02
N ASP A 512 -1.56 4.08 19.71
CA ASP A 512 -2.97 4.21 19.29
C ASP A 512 -3.39 5.68 19.21
N SER A 513 -2.83 6.54 20.05
CA SER A 513 -3.10 7.99 20.03
C SER A 513 -2.52 8.67 18.80
N TYR A 514 -1.28 8.33 18.41
CA TYR A 514 -0.68 8.79 17.16
C TYR A 514 -1.51 8.34 15.96
N ILE A 515 -1.88 7.05 15.89
CA ILE A 515 -2.71 6.52 14.79
C ILE A 515 -4.08 7.20 14.77
N LYS A 516 -4.72 7.42 15.93
CA LYS A 516 -5.98 8.16 16.03
C LYS A 516 -5.84 9.60 15.57
N HIS A 517 -4.74 10.28 15.88
CA HIS A 517 -4.48 11.63 15.42
C HIS A 517 -4.38 11.68 13.89
N LEU A 518 -3.59 10.78 13.28
CA LEU A 518 -3.51 10.66 11.83
C LEU A 518 -4.87 10.34 11.21
N ALA A 519 -5.65 9.44 11.83
CA ALA A 519 -6.96 9.04 11.33
C ALA A 519 -7.96 10.21 11.23
N GLN A 520 -7.78 11.29 12.00
CA GLN A 520 -8.63 12.50 11.91
C GLN A 520 -8.53 13.21 10.57
N PHE A 521 -7.43 13.02 9.83
CA PHE A 521 -7.28 13.58 8.49
C PHE A 521 -8.15 12.86 7.45
N TYR A 522 -8.49 11.58 7.67
CA TYR A 522 -9.17 10.74 6.70
C TYR A 522 -10.70 10.75 6.90
N ASP A 523 -11.46 10.76 5.81
CA ASP A 523 -12.92 10.66 5.87
C ASP A 523 -13.39 9.20 6.02
N TYR A 524 -12.57 8.25 5.55
CA TYR A 524 -12.77 6.83 5.74
C TYR A 524 -11.43 6.10 5.82
N LEU A 525 -11.42 4.97 6.54
CA LEU A 525 -10.29 4.08 6.63
C LEU A 525 -10.52 2.87 5.74
N GLU A 526 -9.48 2.48 5.02
CA GLU A 526 -9.50 1.35 4.10
C GLU A 526 -8.89 0.12 4.76
N ILE A 527 -9.60 -1.00 4.64
CA ILE A 527 -9.15 -2.31 5.10
C ILE A 527 -9.27 -3.24 3.91
N GLN A 528 -8.12 -3.70 3.41
CA GLN A 528 -8.08 -4.60 2.27
C GLN A 528 -8.27 -6.05 2.71
N PRO A 529 -8.78 -6.93 1.84
CA PRO A 529 -8.80 -8.36 2.10
C PRO A 529 -7.41 -8.88 2.45
N VAL A 530 -7.33 -9.85 3.37
CA VAL A 530 -6.05 -10.42 3.85
C VAL A 530 -5.15 -10.90 2.71
N GLY A 531 -5.75 -11.39 1.61
CA GLY A 531 -5.04 -11.81 0.40
C GLY A 531 -4.09 -10.75 -0.18
N ASN A 532 -4.45 -9.47 -0.08
CA ASN A 532 -3.63 -8.36 -0.59
C ASN A 532 -2.33 -8.20 0.21
N SER A 533 -2.34 -8.54 1.49
CA SER A 533 -1.21 -8.39 2.41
C SER A 533 -0.40 -9.68 2.60
N MET A 534 -0.71 -10.76 1.87
CA MET A 534 -0.01 -12.05 2.02
C MET A 534 1.49 -11.98 1.70
N HIS A 535 1.92 -11.02 0.88
CA HIS A 535 3.34 -10.78 0.63
C HIS A 535 4.10 -10.41 1.91
N LEU A 536 3.48 -9.69 2.85
CA LEU A 536 4.10 -9.35 4.15
C LEU A 536 4.37 -10.60 5.00
N VAL A 537 3.52 -11.63 4.88
CA VAL A 537 3.74 -12.93 5.53
C VAL A 537 4.85 -13.71 4.80
N ASN A 538 4.81 -13.74 3.46
CA ASN A 538 5.82 -14.40 2.65
C ASN A 538 7.23 -13.82 2.87
N ASP A 539 7.31 -12.51 3.11
CA ASP A 539 8.55 -11.78 3.39
C ASP A 539 8.96 -11.86 4.87
N ASN A 540 8.23 -12.61 5.71
CA ASN A 540 8.44 -12.76 7.15
C ASN A 540 8.38 -11.43 7.94
N ILE A 541 7.65 -10.44 7.44
CA ILE A 541 7.40 -9.18 8.14
C ILE A 541 6.32 -9.38 9.21
N LEU A 542 5.29 -10.17 8.88
CA LEU A 542 4.20 -10.58 9.77
C LEU A 542 4.15 -12.10 9.95
N SER A 543 3.68 -12.55 11.11
CA SER A 543 3.32 -13.95 11.32
C SER A 543 2.05 -14.33 10.57
N SER A 544 1.97 -15.60 10.14
CA SER A 544 0.81 -16.19 9.44
C SER A 544 -0.47 -16.18 10.25
#